data_AF-A0AAE1UUN5-F1
#
_entry.id   AF-A0AAE1UUN5-F1
#
_cell.length_a   1.000
_cell.length_b   1.000
_cell.length_c   1.000
_cell.angle_alpha   90.00
_cell.angle_beta   90.00
_cell.angle_gamma   90.00
#
_symmetry.space_group_name_H-M   'P 1'
#
loop_
_entity.id
_entity.type
_entity.pdbx_description
1 polymer ?
#
loop_
_entity_poly.entity_id
_entity_poly.type
_entity_poly.pdbx_seq_one_letter_code
_entity_poly.pdbx_strand_id
1 'polypeptide(L)' 'MQTIKQLIRNIRRPISNVTKSPTLWGCPQRRGTCTKVDLIVKDLLLDNSWVDPKRVNYTSSQ' A
#
# COMPACT_ATOMS: atom_id res chain seq x y z
N MET A 1 26.45 18.55 20.03
CA MET A 1 26.01 19.90 19.62
C MET A 1 26.98 20.43 18.57
N GLN A 2 26.50 21.03 17.47
CA GLN A 2 27.38 21.51 16.39
C GLN A 2 27.68 23.00 16.56
N THR A 3 28.90 23.42 16.23
CA THR A 3 29.33 24.81 16.28
C THR A 3 28.96 25.55 14.99
N ILE A 4 28.86 26.88 15.04
CA ILE A 4 28.53 27.73 13.88
C ILE A 4 29.52 27.49 12.73
N LYS A 5 30.81 27.32 13.02
CA LYS A 5 31.84 27.00 12.02
C LYS A 5 31.58 25.68 11.29
N GLN A 6 30.96 24.69 11.95
CA GLN A 6 30.58 23.42 11.32
C GLN A 6 29.37 23.59 10.40
N LEU A 7 28.42 24.46 10.74
CA LEU A 7 27.26 24.78 9.88
C LEU A 7 27.66 25.56 8.63
N ILE A 8 28.69 26.41 8.73
CA ILE A 8 29.25 27.15 7.59
C ILE A 8 29.97 26.20 6.63
N ARG A 9 30.77 25.26 7.14
CA ARG A 9 31.50 24.27 6.31
C ARG A 9 30.60 23.19 5.74
N ASN A 10 29.64 22.73 6.55
CA ASN A 10 28.69 21.67 6.20
C ASN A 10 27.28 22.17 6.50
N ILE A 11 26.65 22.76 5.49
CA ILE A 11 25.26 23.21 5.59
C ILE A 11 24.36 21.98 5.82
N ARG A 12 23.40 22.10 6.73
CA ARG A 12 22.41 21.04 6.98
C ARG A 12 21.56 20.84 5.73
N ARG A 13 21.51 19.61 5.23
CA ARG A 13 20.59 19.23 4.16
C ARG A 13 19.19 19.03 4.75
N PRO A 14 18.13 19.57 4.14
CA PRO A 14 16.78 19.28 4.56
C PRO A 14 16.48 17.79 4.36
N ILE A 15 15.74 17.19 5.30
CA ILE A 15 15.28 15.81 5.20
C ILE A 15 14.06 15.80 4.28
N SER A 16 14.00 14.87 3.32
CA SER A 16 12.83 14.69 2.48
C SER A 16 11.68 14.07 3.28
N ASN A 17 10.58 14.80 3.41
CA ASN A 17 9.38 14.30 4.09
C ASN A 17 8.48 13.55 3.10
N VAL A 18 8.58 12.22 3.08
CA VAL A 18 7.68 11.35 2.29
C VAL A 18 6.68 10.67 3.21
N THR A 19 5.39 10.74 2.89
CA THR A 19 4.33 10.15 3.71
C THR A 19 4.15 8.68 3.35
N LYS A 20 3.94 7.82 4.36
CA LYS A 20 3.61 6.39 4.14
C LYS A 20 2.22 6.20 3.54
N SER A 21 1.35 7.20 3.70
CA SER A 21 -0.05 7.18 3.25
C SER A 21 -0.33 8.35 2.32
N PRO A 22 0.27 8.40 1.11
CA PRO A 22 0.09 9.51 0.19
C PRO A 22 -1.36 9.67 -0.22
N THR A 23 -2.13 8.58 -0.34
CA THR A 23 -3.55 8.59 -0.77
C THR A 23 -4.47 9.38 0.16
N LEU A 24 -4.15 9.49 1.45
CA LEU A 24 -4.96 10.23 2.43
C LEU A 24 -4.76 11.75 2.34
N TRP A 25 -3.66 12.24 1.75
CA TRP A 25 -3.28 13.66 1.66
C TRP A 25 -3.43 14.43 3.00
N GLY A 26 -3.14 13.79 4.13
CA GLY A 26 -3.26 14.42 5.45
C GLY A 26 -4.67 14.49 6.04
N CYS A 27 -5.69 13.95 5.35
CA CYS A 27 -7.03 13.77 5.93
C CYS A 27 -7.05 12.56 6.88
N PRO A 28 -7.80 12.61 8.00
CA PRO A 28 -7.90 11.48 8.92
C PRO A 28 -8.54 10.25 8.28
N GLN A 29 -9.47 10.44 7.34
CA GLN A 29 -10.09 9.38 6.55
C GLN A 29 -10.44 9.92 5.15
N ARG A 30 -10.44 9.06 4.13
CA ARG A 30 -10.98 9.38 2.80
C ARG A 30 -12.00 8.34 2.35
N ARG A 31 -13.01 8.81 1.62
CA ARG A 31 -13.98 7.94 0.96
C ARG A 31 -13.36 7.31 -0.29
N GLY A 32 -13.66 6.04 -0.54
CA GLY A 32 -13.29 5.33 -1.75
C GLY A 32 -14.45 4.46 -2.22
N THR A 33 -14.43 4.08 -3.50
CA THR A 33 -15.39 3.15 -4.11
C THR A 33 -14.72 1.79 -4.30
N CYS A 34 -15.42 0.71 -4.01
CA CYS A 34 -14.90 -0.64 -4.24
C CYS A 34 -14.87 -0.94 -5.74
N THR A 35 -13.69 -1.25 -6.27
CA THR A 35 -13.53 -1.64 -7.68
C THR A 35 -13.81 -3.13 -7.90
N LYS A 36 -13.47 -3.97 -6.92
CA LYS A 36 -13.69 -5.42 -6.94
C LYS A 36 -13.76 -5.93 -5.51
N VAL A 37 -14.60 -6.94 -5.28
CA VAL A 37 -14.75 -7.59 -3.98
C VAL A 37 -14.32 -9.04 -4.13
N ASP A 38 -13.16 -9.37 -3.57
CA ASP A 38 -12.61 -10.72 -3.58
C ASP A 38 -12.43 -11.22 -2.14
N LEU A 39 -12.61 -12.53 -1.96
CA LEU A 39 -12.26 -13.21 -0.72
C LEU A 39 -10.76 -13.54 -0.75
N ILE A 40 -10.01 -12.98 0.19
CA ILE A 40 -8.61 -13.35 0.38
C ILE A 40 -8.57 -14.49 1.40
N VAL A 41 -8.56 -15.74 0.92
CA VAL A 41 -8.33 -16.90 1.77
C VAL A 41 -6.84 -16.97 2.07
N LYS A 42 -6.44 -16.63 3.31
CA LYS A 42 -5.03 -16.56 3.69
C LYS A 42 -4.49 -17.79 4.41
N ASP A 43 -5.32 -18.56 5.09
CA ASP A 43 -4.87 -19.74 5.82
C ASP A 43 -5.99 -20.78 5.91
N LEU A 44 -6.18 -21.55 4.83
CA LEU A 44 -6.79 -22.87 4.94
C LEU A 44 -5.92 -23.83 4.14
N LEU A 45 -5.06 -24.56 4.84
CA LEU A 45 -4.57 -25.87 4.39
C LEU A 45 -5.75 -26.85 4.39
N LEU A 46 -6.70 -26.63 3.49
CA LEU A 46 -7.63 -27.65 3.05
C LEU A 46 -7.82 -27.49 1.55
N ASP A 47 -7.28 -28.50 0.88
CA ASP A 47 -7.60 -28.93 -0.48
C ASP A 47 -7.22 -27.99 -1.62
N ASN A 48 -6.05 -28.35 -2.16
CA ASN A 48 -5.59 -28.19 -3.54
C ASN A 48 -6.70 -27.86 -4.56
N SER A 49 -7.00 -26.57 -4.73
CA SER A 49 -7.36 -26.01 -6.02
C SER A 49 -6.78 -24.60 -6.11
N TRP A 50 -5.66 -24.49 -6.82
CA TRP A 50 -5.11 -23.19 -7.20
C TRP A 50 -6.11 -22.53 -8.14
N VAL A 51 -7.04 -21.74 -7.60
CA VAL A 51 -7.87 -20.85 -8.42
C VAL A 51 -6.97 -19.67 -8.78
N ASP A 52 -6.32 -19.78 -9.94
CA ASP A 52 -5.69 -18.64 -10.60
C ASP A 52 -6.72 -17.50 -10.72
N PRO A 53 -6.54 -16.35 -10.04
CA PRO A 53 -7.54 -15.27 -10.05
C PRO A 53 -7.77 -14.64 -11.43
N LYS A 54 -6.95 -15.01 -12.43
CA LYS A 54 -6.97 -14.49 -13.80
C LYS A 54 -7.83 -15.32 -14.77
N ARG A 55 -8.39 -16.47 -14.38
CA ARG A 55 -9.15 -17.33 -15.29
C ARG A 55 -10.46 -17.81 -14.65
N VAL A 56 -11.48 -16.95 -14.63
CA VAL A 56 -12.86 -17.38 -14.36
C VAL A 56 -13.66 -17.24 -15.65
N ASN A 57 -13.83 -18.36 -16.36
CA ASN A 57 -14.85 -18.47 -17.41
C ASN A 57 -16.10 -19.03 -16.75
N TYR A 58 -17.12 -18.19 -16.56
CA TYR A 58 -18.43 -18.63 -16.09
C TYR A 58 -19.13 -19.39 -17.22
N THR A 59 -19.15 -20.72 -17.20
CA THR A 59 -20.14 -21.48 -17.95
C THR A 59 -21.33 -21.74 -17.03
N SER A 60 -22.39 -20.95 -17.20
CA SER A 60 -23.70 -21.27 -16.61
C SER A 60 -24.19 -22.59 -17.20
N SER A 61 -24.47 -23.57 -16.35
CA SER A 61 -25.32 -24.71 -16.72
C SER A 61 -26.68 -24.52 -16.07
N GLN A 62 -27.70 -24.73 -16.90
CA GLN A 62 -29.13 -24.69 -16.58
C GLN A 62 -29.51 -25.73 -15.54
#